data_AF-A0A355DSB5-F1
#
_entry.id   AF-A0A355DSB5-F1
#
_cell.length_a   1.000
_cell.length_b   1.000
_cell.length_c   1.000
_cell.angle_alpha   90.00
_cell.angle_beta   90.00
_cell.angle_gamma   90.00
#
_symmetry.space_group_name_H-M   'P 1'
#
loop_
_entity.id
_entity.type
_entity.pdbx_description
1 polymer ?
#
loop_
_entity_poly.entity_id
_entity_poly.type
_entity_poly.pdbx_seq_one_letter_code
_entity_poly.pdbx_strand_id
1 'polypeptide(L)' 'MGRAGKALKQVLDTYGITQNQLAVAMGIRRSNVSRWVSEIRDPVAETMLEIRDGLQKINPEAAEEFIRFYLGESIEDEE' A
#
# COMPACT_ATOMS: atom_id res chain seq x y z
N MET A 1 14.53 -3.49 -1.90
CA MET A 1 13.07 -3.51 -1.83
C MET A 1 12.67 -2.90 -0.49
N GLY A 2 12.04 -1.73 -0.47
CA GLY A 2 11.51 -1.21 0.78
C GLY A 2 10.26 -1.96 1.20
N ARG A 3 10.10 -2.11 2.52
CA ARG A 3 9.00 -2.84 3.14
C ARG A 3 7.63 -2.28 2.75
N ALA A 4 7.55 -0.96 2.57
CA ALA A 4 6.33 -0.26 2.21
C ALA A 4 5.82 -0.60 0.79
N GLY A 5 6.70 -0.58 -0.21
CA GLY A 5 6.31 -0.91 -1.60
C GLY A 5 5.79 -2.34 -1.73
N LYS A 6 6.44 -3.28 -1.04
CA LYS A 6 6.01 -4.69 -0.96
C LYS A 6 4.66 -4.85 -0.27
N ALA A 7 4.51 -4.29 0.93
CA ALA A 7 3.26 -4.34 1.68
C ALA A 7 2.10 -3.76 0.86
N LEU A 8 2.33 -2.62 0.20
CA LEU A 8 1.33 -1.99 -0.65
C LEU A 8 0.95 -2.90 -1.81
N LYS A 9 1.94 -3.44 -2.53
CA LYS A 9 1.69 -4.35 -3.66
C LYS A 9 0.84 -5.54 -3.22
N GLN A 10 1.22 -6.20 -2.12
CA GLN A 10 0.50 -7.34 -1.59
C GLN A 10 -0.95 -7.01 -1.24
N VAL A 11 -1.21 -5.89 -0.55
CA VAL A 11 -2.59 -5.46 -0.24
C VAL A 11 -3.40 -5.18 -1.50
N LEU A 12 -2.82 -4.47 -2.47
CA LEU A 12 -3.51 -4.15 -3.72
C LEU A 12 -3.92 -5.43 -4.46
N ASP A 13 -3.02 -6.42 -4.52
CA ASP A 13 -3.26 -7.70 -5.18
C ASP A 13 -4.30 -8.54 -4.40
N THR A 14 -4.17 -8.67 -3.08
CA THR A 14 -5.09 -9.45 -2.22
C THR A 14 -6.52 -8.94 -2.26
N TYR A 15 -6.71 -7.62 -2.24
CA TYR A 15 -8.04 -7.01 -2.20
C TYR A 15 -8.56 -6.57 -3.58
N GLY A 16 -7.83 -6.87 -4.66
CA GLY A 16 -8.23 -6.49 -6.02
C GLY A 16 -8.32 -4.98 -6.26
N ILE A 17 -7.53 -4.19 -5.51
CA ILE A 17 -7.51 -2.73 -5.60
C ILE A 17 -6.49 -2.32 -6.66
N THR A 18 -6.94 -1.65 -7.71
CA THR A 18 -6.04 -1.12 -8.72
C THR A 18 -5.26 0.09 -8.20
N GLN A 19 -4.03 0.28 -8.71
CA GLN A 19 -3.24 1.48 -8.42
C GLN A 19 -3.97 2.80 -8.76
N ASN A 20 -4.89 2.76 -9.74
CA ASN A 20 -5.67 3.94 -10.11
C ASN A 20 -6.74 4.26 -9.07
N GLN A 21 -7.42 3.25 -8.51
CA GLN A 21 -8.40 3.46 -7.44
C GLN A 21 -7.74 4.12 -6.22
N LEU A 22 -6.59 3.60 -5.78
CA LEU A 22 -5.84 4.21 -4.69
C LEU A 22 -5.41 5.65 -5.00
N ALA A 23 -4.89 5.89 -6.21
CA ALA A 23 -4.47 7.23 -6.62
C ALA A 23 -5.63 8.24 -6.58
N VAL A 24 -6.82 7.85 -7.06
CA VAL A 24 -8.04 8.67 -7.00
C VAL A 24 -8.45 8.93 -5.54
N ALA A 25 -8.43 7.92 -4.67
CA ALA A 25 -8.79 8.06 -3.26
C ALA A 25 -7.82 8.97 -2.45
N MET A 26 -6.56 8.99 -2.86
CA MET A 26 -5.51 9.85 -2.31
C MET A 26 -5.44 11.24 -2.98
N GLY A 27 -6.15 11.48 -4.09
CA GLY A 27 -6.08 12.74 -4.83
C GLY A 27 -4.73 13.00 -5.53
N ILE A 28 -3.99 11.94 -5.86
CA ILE A 28 -2.67 12.02 -6.49
C ILE A 28 -2.66 11.38 -7.89
N ARG A 29 -1.56 11.56 -8.63
CA ARG A 29 -1.37 10.88 -9.92
C ARG A 29 -1.06 9.40 -9.72
N ARG A 30 -1.65 8.52 -10.54
CA ARG A 30 -1.36 7.08 -10.59
C ARG A 30 0.14 6.76 -10.71
N SER A 31 0.91 7.62 -11.37
CA SER A 31 2.37 7.46 -11.49
C SER A 31 3.10 7.46 -10.15
N ASN A 32 2.58 8.12 -9.12
CA ASN A 32 3.17 8.07 -7.78
C ASN A 32 2.98 6.66 -7.18
N VAL A 33 1.76 6.14 -7.21
CA VAL A 33 1.44 4.78 -6.75
C VAL A 33 2.24 3.73 -7.51
N SER A 34 2.36 3.88 -8.84
CA SER A 34 3.17 2.99 -9.67
C SER A 34 4.64 2.97 -9.26
N ARG A 35 5.24 4.12 -8.88
CA ARG A 35 6.65 4.13 -8.43
C ARG A 35 6.85 3.38 -7.12
N TRP A 36 5.87 3.41 -6.21
CA TRP A 36 5.89 2.66 -4.95
C TRP A 36 5.75 1.17 -5.20
N VAL A 37 4.74 0.76 -5.98
CA VAL A 37 4.45 -0.66 -6.27
C VAL A 37 5.53 -1.30 -7.16
N SER A 38 6.13 -0.54 -8.07
CA SER A 38 7.25 -0.99 -8.90
C SER A 38 8.62 -0.81 -8.23
N GLU A 39 8.65 -0.39 -6.96
CA GLU A 39 9.87 -0.29 -6.14
C GLU A 39 10.94 0.66 -6.69
N ILE A 40 10.54 1.58 -7.57
CA ILE A 40 11.43 2.63 -8.11
C ILE A 40 11.77 3.63 -7.00
N ARG A 41 10.82 3.89 -6.11
CA ARG A 41 10.96 4.79 -4.97
C ARG A 41 10.00 4.34 -3.87
N ASP A 42 10.47 4.24 -2.64
CA ASP A 42 9.59 4.00 -1.51
C ASP A 42 8.80 5.26 -1.11
N PRO A 43 7.56 5.11 -0.64
CA PRO A 43 6.85 6.19 0.04
C PRO A 43 7.62 6.59 1.31
N VAL A 44 7.59 7.88 1.65
CA VAL A 44 8.17 8.35 2.92
C VAL A 44 7.22 8.03 4.09
N ALA A 45 7.70 8.13 5.32
CA ALA A 45 6.94 7.76 6.51
C ALA A 45 5.56 8.46 6.61
N GLU A 46 5.48 9.74 6.24
CA GLU A 46 4.21 10.49 6.22
C GLU A 46 3.22 9.92 5.19
N THR A 47 3.72 9.59 3.99
CA THR A 47 2.91 8.99 2.92
C THR A 47 2.32 7.62 3.31
N MET A 48 2.89 6.94 4.30
CA MET A 48 2.31 5.68 4.80
C MET A 48 0.93 5.89 5.41
N LEU A 49 0.74 6.97 6.16
CA LEU A 49 -0.55 7.31 6.74
C LEU A 49 -1.55 7.72 5.66
N GLU A 50 -1.08 8.46 4.64
CA GLU A 50 -1.90 8.84 3.49
C GLU A 50 -2.34 7.62 2.67
N ILE A 51 -1.46 6.62 2.49
CA ILE A 51 -1.78 5.37 1.81
C ILE A 51 -2.82 4.60 2.60
N ARG A 52 -2.63 4.44 3.93
CA ARG A 52 -3.62 3.82 4.81
C ARG A 52 -4.98 4.52 4.70
N ASP A 53 -5.00 5.85 4.77
CA ASP A 53 -6.24 6.62 4.70
C ASP A 53 -6.90 6.53 3.31
N GLY A 54 -6.09 6.45 2.24
CA GLY A 54 -6.56 6.19 0.88
C GLY A 54 -7.18 4.81 0.73
N LEU A 55 -6.53 3.78 1.29
CA LEU A 55 -7.05 2.40 1.33
C LEU A 55 -8.34 2.34 2.16
N GLN A 56 -8.41 3.01 3.31
CA GLN A 56 -9.57 3.02 4.20
C GLN A 56 -10.85 3.49 3.50
N LYS A 57 -10.72 4.45 2.58
CA LYS A 57 -11.85 4.95 1.77
C LYS A 57 -12.36 3.93 0.75
N ILE A 58 -11.53 2.97 0.36
CA ILE A 58 -11.83 1.95 -0.65
C ILE A 58 -12.29 0.65 0.04
N ASN A 59 -11.48 0.18 0.98
CA ASN A 59 -11.70 -1.01 1.78
C ASN A 59 -11.00 -0.83 3.16
N PRO A 60 -11.75 -0.72 4.27
CA PRO A 60 -11.20 -0.63 5.62
C PRO A 60 -10.21 -1.74 5.99
N GLU A 61 -10.50 -2.98 5.60
CA GLU A 61 -9.68 -4.15 5.92
C GLU A 61 -8.32 -4.08 5.23
N ALA A 62 -8.31 -3.63 3.97
CA ALA A 62 -7.07 -3.41 3.22
C ALA A 62 -6.14 -2.37 3.88
N ALA A 63 -6.72 -1.37 4.54
CA ALA A 63 -5.95 -0.35 5.24
C ALA A 63 -5.27 -0.90 6.50
N GLU A 64 -5.97 -1.74 7.25
CA GLU A 64 -5.43 -2.42 8.44
C GLU A 64 -4.32 -3.39 8.05
N GLU A 65 -4.55 -4.25 7.06
CA GLU A 65 -3.56 -5.20 6.56
C GLU A 65 -2.31 -4.52 5.99
N PHE A 66 -2.45 -3.35 5.36
CA PHE A 66 -1.30 -2.58 4.88
C PHE A 66 -0.34 -2.20 6.01
N ILE A 67 -0.87 -1.75 7.15
CA ILE A 67 -0.05 -1.40 8.31
C ILE A 67 0.57 -2.66 8.91
N ARG A 68 -0.18 -3.76 9.02
CA ARG A 68 0.33 -5.04 9.52
C ARG A 68 1.49 -5.56 8.68
N PHE A 69 1.34 -5.62 7.35
CA PHE A 69 2.41 -6.03 6.43
C PHE A 69 3.60 -5.06 6.42
N TYR A 70 3.37 -3.76 6.62
CA TYR A 70 4.47 -2.80 6.73
C TYR A 70 5.26 -2.94 8.03
N LEU A 71 4.60 -3.23 9.15
CA LEU A 71 5.24 -3.63 10.40
C LEU A 71 5.84 -5.05 10.31
N GLY A 72 5.54 -5.72 9.20
CA GLY A 72 5.90 -7.06 8.76
C GLY A 72 5.55 -8.12 9.76
N GLU A 73 4.28 -8.08 10.15
CA GLU A 73 3.48 -9.27 10.37
C GLU A 73 3.11 -9.85 8.99
N SER A 74 4.12 -10.24 8.21
CA SER A 74 3.89 -10.97 6.97
C SER A 74 3.38 -12.37 7.32
N ILE A 75 2.45 -12.90 6.53
CA ILE A 75 1.94 -14.28 6.67
C ILE A 75 3.08 -15.33 6.54
N GLU A 76 4.29 -14.91 6.15
CA GLU A 76 5.49 -15.74 5.97
C GLU A 76 6.43 -15.80 7.19
N ASP A 77 6.06 -15.27 8.37
CA ASP A 77 6.86 -15.48 9.61
C ASP A 77 6.55 -16.82 10.31
N GLU A 78 6.25 -17.86 9.52
CA GLU A 78 6.27 -19.27 9.92
C GLU A 78 7.33 -20.02 9.08
N GLU A 79 8.62 -19.83 9.41
CA GLU A 79 9.68 -20.84 9.17
C GLU A 79 10.48 -21.08 10.46
#